data_AF-A0A382W5N2-F1
#
_entry.id   AF-A0A382W5N2-F1
#
_cell.length_a   1.000
_cell.length_b   1.000
_cell.length_c   1.000
_cell.angle_alpha   90.00
_cell.angle_beta   90.00
_cell.angle_gamma   90.00
#
_symmetry.space_group_name_H-M   'P 1'
#
loop_
_entity.id
_entity.type
_entity.pdbx_description
1 polymer ?
#
loop_
_entity_poly.entity_id
_entity_poly.type
_entity_poly.pdbx_seq_one_letter_code
_entity_poly.pdbx_strand_id
1 'polypeptide(L)'
;MSTWNVWSVSVVIIALAIISPVLAIFHSAFLGDTSLWSHLFSTVLPRYVINTLVLMLGVGILSLIFGITTAWVVTKYNFPGKNIFEWALLLPAAIPAYI
;
A
#
# COMPACT_ATOMS: atom_id res chain seq x y z
N MET A 1 -5.14 -6.87 32.73
CA MET A 1 -3.68 -7.12 32.66
C MET A 1 -3.08 -6.10 31.70
N SER A 2 -2.32 -5.14 32.21
CA SER A 2 -1.61 -4.17 31.36
C SER A 2 -0.25 -4.79 31.00
N THR A 3 -0.06 -5.19 29.73
CA THR A 3 1.18 -5.82 29.23
C THR A 3 2.29 -4.81 28.92
N TRP A 4 2.18 -3.59 29.45
CA TRP A 4 3.15 -2.52 29.23
C TRP A 4 4.47 -2.86 29.89
N ASN A 5 5.52 -3.00 29.09
CA ASN A 5 6.89 -3.19 29.54
C ASN A 5 7.76 -2.00 29.08
N VAL A 6 9.01 -1.99 29.51
CA VAL A 6 9.97 -0.91 29.17
C VAL A 6 10.18 -0.78 27.65
N TRP A 7 10.06 -1.88 26.90
CA TRP A 7 10.16 -1.88 25.44
C TRP A 7 8.96 -1.23 24.75
N SER A 8 7.77 -1.31 25.37
CA SER A 8 6.56 -0.65 24.86
C SER A 8 6.76 0.86 24.72
N VAL A 9 7.50 1.48 25.65
CA VAL A 9 7.80 2.92 25.61
C VAL A 9 8.64 3.27 24.38
N SER A 10 9.70 2.51 24.11
CA SER A 10 10.55 2.71 22.93
C SER A 10 9.77 2.52 21.62
N VAL A 11 8.91 1.50 21.56
CA VAL A 11 8.05 1.25 20.39
C VAL A 11 7.10 2.43 20.15
N VAL A 12 6.49 2.96 21.21
CA VAL A 12 5.57 4.12 21.11
C VAL A 12 6.31 5.36 20.61
N ILE A 13 7.52 5.64 21.11
CA ILE A 13 8.33 6.77 20.65
C ILE A 13 8.64 6.65 19.15
N ILE A 14 9.07 5.47 18.69
CA ILE A 14 9.37 5.22 17.28
C ILE A 14 8.09 5.35 16.43
N ALA A 15 6.97 4.78 16.88
CA ALA A 15 5.69 4.89 16.19
C ALA A 15 5.23 6.35 16.06
N LEU A 16 5.38 7.15 17.12
CA LEU A 16 5.08 8.59 17.10
C LEU A 16 5.99 9.35 16.13
N ALA A 17 7.28 9.02 16.08
CA ALA A 17 8.21 9.62 15.13
C ALA A 17 7.80 9.30 13.68
N ILE A 18 7.47 8.04 13.38
CA ILE A 18 7.04 7.57 12.05
C ILE A 18 5.72 8.22 11.62
N ILE A 19 4.74 8.36 12.51
CA ILE A 19 3.43 8.93 12.17
C ILE A 19 3.40 10.46 12.19
N SER A 20 4.41 11.12 12.77
CA SER A 20 4.48 12.57 12.90
C SER A 20 4.21 13.37 11.61
N PRO A 21 4.73 13.02 10.41
CA PRO A 21 4.40 13.76 9.19
C PRO A 21 2.92 13.61 8.79
N VAL A 22 2.32 12.45 9.05
CA VAL A 22 0.88 12.24 8.77
C VAL A 22 0.05 13.13 9.69
N LEU A 23 0.37 13.19 10.98
CA LEU A 23 -0.28 14.09 11.93
C LEU A 23 -0.12 15.57 11.53
N ALA A 24 1.05 15.95 11.02
CA ALA A 24 1.30 17.31 10.54
C ALA A 24 0.42 17.69 9.34
N ILE A 25 0.14 16.75 8.43
CA ILE A 25 -0.79 16.95 7.31
C ILE A 25 -2.21 17.18 7.83
N PHE A 26 -2.69 16.33 8.74
CA PHE A 26 -4.02 16.50 9.34
C PHE A 26 -4.15 17.85 10.07
N HIS A 27 -3.14 18.22 10.86
CA HIS A 27 -3.11 19.51 11.55
C HIS A 27 -3.18 20.68 10.55
N SER A 28 -2.40 20.62 9.47
CA SER A 28 -2.39 21.66 8.43
C SER A 28 -3.72 21.76 7.68
N ALA A 29 -4.42 20.63 7.49
CA ALA A 29 -5.71 20.59 6.80
C ALA A 29 -6.83 21.33 7.58
N PHE A 30 -6.76 21.38 8.92
CA PHE A 30 -7.71 22.14 9.75
C PHE A 30 -7.40 23.65 9.82
N LEU A 31 -6.14 24.05 9.57
CA LEU A 31 -5.74 25.46 9.55
C LEU A 31 -5.97 26.14 8.19
N GLY A 32 -6.22 25.36 7.14
CA GLY A 32 -6.42 25.85 5.77
C GLY A 32 -7.78 26.53 5.54
N ASP A 33 -7.91 27.18 4.38
CA ASP A 33 -9.15 27.84 3.98
C ASP A 33 -10.29 26.82 3.75
N THR A 34 -11.36 26.97 4.52
CA THR A 34 -12.56 26.13 4.43
C THR A 34 -13.26 26.18 3.06
N SER A 35 -13.07 27.24 2.27
CA SER A 35 -13.65 27.35 0.93
C SER A 35 -13.03 26.39 -0.09
N LEU A 36 -11.76 25.98 0.12
CA LEU A 36 -11.07 25.00 -0.71
C LEU A 36 -11.72 23.62 -0.64
N TRP A 37 -12.23 23.22 0.52
CA TRP A 37 -12.88 21.93 0.69
C TRP A 37 -14.08 21.76 -0.25
N SER A 38 -14.95 22.77 -0.35
CA SER A 38 -16.10 22.74 -1.26
C SER A 38 -15.67 22.67 -2.73
N HIS A 39 -14.55 23.29 -3.09
CA HIS A 39 -14.03 23.23 -4.45
C HIS A 39 -13.43 21.84 -4.77
N LEU A 40 -12.67 21.26 -3.84
CA LEU A 40 -12.09 19.92 -3.99
C LEU A 40 -13.16 18.83 -4.09
N PHE A 41 -14.21 18.90 -3.25
CA PHE A 41 -15.34 17.98 -3.30
C PHE A 41 -16.16 18.10 -4.60
N SER A 42 -16.25 19.28 -5.21
CA SER A 42 -17.00 19.48 -6.45
C SER A 42 -16.21 19.18 -7.72
N THR A 43 -14.88 19.02 -7.63
CA THR A 43 -14.02 18.86 -8.82
C THR A 43 -13.23 17.55 -8.79
N VAL A 44 -12.13 17.52 -8.04
CA VAL A 44 -11.07 16.51 -8.20
C VAL A 44 -11.19 15.36 -7.23
N LEU A 45 -11.69 15.59 -6.01
CA LEU A 45 -11.67 14.60 -4.95
C LEU A 45 -12.52 13.35 -5.27
N PRO A 46 -13.78 13.48 -5.75
CA PRO A 46 -14.55 12.29 -6.14
C PRO A 46 -13.90 11.54 -7.29
N ARG A 47 -13.37 12.27 -8.28
CA ARG A 47 -12.70 11.67 -9.44
C ARG A 47 -11.46 10.88 -9.03
N TYR A 48 -10.62 11.43 -8.15
CA TYR A 48 -9.44 10.74 -7.65
C TYR A 48 -9.81 9.51 -6.83
N VAL A 49 -10.74 9.63 -5.89
CA VAL A 49 -11.17 8.50 -5.04
C VAL A 49 -11.74 7.36 -5.90
N ILE A 50 -12.65 7.67 -6.83
CA ILE A 50 -13.26 6.65 -7.68
C ILE A 50 -12.22 6.00 -8.59
N ASN A 51 -11.38 6.77 -9.28
CA ASN A 51 -10.36 6.22 -10.16
C ASN A 51 -9.38 5.32 -9.39
N THR A 52 -8.91 5.77 -8.22
CA THR A 52 -8.00 4.97 -7.39
C THR A 52 -8.67 3.68 -6.94
N LEU A 53 -9.92 3.71 -6.47
CA LEU A 53 -10.64 2.49 -6.06
C LEU A 53 -10.84 1.52 -7.22
N VAL A 54 -11.24 2.02 -8.40
CA VAL A 54 -11.41 1.20 -9.61
C VAL A 54 -10.10 0.56 -10.03
N LEU A 55 -9.00 1.33 -10.03
CA LEU A 55 -7.67 0.81 -10.36
C LEU A 55 -7.18 -0.21 -9.33
N MET A 56 -7.32 0.08 -8.04
CA MET A 56 -6.95 -0.85 -6.97
C MET A 56 -7.70 -2.18 -7.08
N LEU A 57 -9.02 -2.14 -7.34
CA LEU A 57 -9.82 -3.34 -7.52
C LEU A 57 -9.43 -4.09 -8.80
N GLY A 58 -9.30 -3.39 -9.93
CA GLY A 58 -8.92 -3.99 -11.20
C GLY A 58 -7.55 -4.66 -11.15
N VAL A 59 -6.54 -3.94 -10.67
CA VAL A 59 -5.18 -4.46 -10.50
C VAL A 59 -5.14 -5.57 -9.46
N GLY A 60 -5.86 -5.42 -8.34
CA GLY A 60 -5.94 -6.44 -7.29
C GLY A 60 -6.51 -7.76 -7.80
N ILE A 61 -7.62 -7.71 -8.55
CA ILE A 61 -8.24 -8.91 -9.14
C ILE A 61 -7.27 -9.58 -10.13
N LEU A 62 -6.69 -8.82 -11.06
CA LEU A 62 -5.75 -9.37 -12.04
C LEU A 62 -4.51 -9.96 -11.36
N SER A 63 -3.96 -9.25 -10.38
CA SER A 63 -2.79 -9.70 -9.60
C SER A 63 -3.09 -10.99 -8.83
N LEU A 64 -4.27 -11.12 -8.23
CA LEU A 64 -4.66 -12.37 -7.55
C LEU A 64 -4.80 -13.52 -8.55
N ILE A 65 -5.46 -13.30 -9.68
CA ILE A 65 -5.64 -14.34 -10.70
C ILE A 65 -4.28 -14.83 -11.21
N PHE A 66 -3.42 -13.93 -11.69
CA PHE A 66 -2.12 -14.32 -12.24
C PHE A 66 -1.12 -14.74 -11.17
N GLY A 67 -1.08 -14.05 -10.03
CA GLY A 67 -0.16 -14.34 -8.94
C GLY A 67 -0.44 -15.69 -8.29
N ILE A 68 -1.69 -16.01 -7.96
CA ILE A 68 -2.04 -17.29 -7.33
C ILE A 68 -1.84 -18.44 -8.31
N THR A 69 -2.28 -18.30 -9.56
CA THR A 69 -2.14 -19.38 -10.56
C THR A 69 -0.68 -19.70 -10.86
N THR A 70 0.15 -18.68 -11.11
CA THR A 70 1.58 -18.89 -11.39
C THR A 70 2.33 -19.44 -10.17
N ALA A 71 2.08 -18.90 -8.96
CA ALA A 71 2.67 -19.40 -7.72
C ALA A 71 2.29 -20.88 -7.47
N TRP A 72 1.02 -21.24 -7.70
CA TRP A 72 0.56 -22.61 -7.52
C TRP A 72 1.22 -23.57 -8.51
N VAL A 73 1.29 -23.22 -9.80
CA VAL A 73 1.91 -24.06 -10.83
C VAL A 73 3.39 -24.31 -10.53
N VAL A 74 4.13 -23.24 -10.25
CA VAL A 74 5.58 -23.30 -9.99
C VAL A 74 5.89 -24.09 -8.72
N THR A 75 5.07 -23.95 -7.67
CA THR A 75 5.28 -24.67 -6.41
C THR A 75 4.87 -26.14 -6.52
N LYS A 76 3.75 -26.46 -7.20
CA LYS A 76 3.15 -27.80 -7.19
C LYS A 76 3.72 -28.76 -8.24
N TYR A 77 4.13 -28.27 -9.40
CA TYR A 77 4.63 -29.11 -10.50
C TYR A 77 6.15 -29.00 -10.64
N ASN A 78 6.75 -30.05 -11.20
CA ASN A 78 8.17 -30.06 -11.58
C ASN A 78 8.28 -30.13 -13.10
N PHE A 79 8.68 -29.02 -13.73
CA PHE A 79 8.76 -28.88 -15.19
C PHE A 79 10.11 -28.25 -15.59
N PRO A 80 10.62 -28.50 -16.81
CA PRO A 80 11.90 -27.94 -17.24
C PRO A 80 11.85 -26.40 -17.24
N GLY A 81 12.79 -25.77 -16.55
CA GLY A 81 12.87 -24.30 -16.42
C GLY A 81 12.18 -23.71 -15.18
N LYS A 82 11.61 -24.53 -14.28
CA LYS A 82 10.95 -24.08 -13.03
C LYS A 82 11.76 -23.04 -12.23
N ASN A 83 13.06 -23.27 -12.01
CA ASN A 83 13.91 -22.39 -11.19
C ASN A 83 14.00 -20.96 -11.77
N ILE A 84 13.89 -20.81 -13.10
CA ILE A 84 13.88 -19.49 -13.74
C ILE A 84 12.61 -18.74 -13.36
N PHE A 85 11.45 -19.42 -13.42
CA PHE A 85 10.17 -18.83 -13.05
C PHE A 85 10.05 -18.54 -11.55
N GLU A 86 10.57 -19.41 -10.69
CA GLU A 86 10.62 -19.16 -9.24
C GLU A 86 11.33 -17.84 -8.92
N TRP A 87 12.48 -17.60 -9.55
CA TRP A 87 13.22 -16.36 -9.35
C TRP A 87 12.54 -15.16 -10.04
N ALA A 88 12.06 -15.34 -11.27
CA ALA A 88 11.42 -14.27 -12.04
C ALA A 88 10.15 -13.73 -11.36
N LEU A 89 9.39 -14.57 -10.65
CA LEU A 89 8.19 -14.13 -9.91
C LEU A 89 8.50 -13.21 -8.73
N LEU A 90 9.73 -13.24 -8.21
CA LEU A 90 10.19 -12.36 -7.12
C LEU A 90 10.74 -11.03 -7.62
N LEU A 91 11.19 -10.97 -8.88
CA LEU A 91 11.81 -9.77 -9.46
C LEU A 91 10.98 -8.49 -9.34
N PRO A 92 9.65 -8.49 -9.59
CA PRO A 92 8.88 -7.25 -9.55
C PRO A 92 8.96 -6.53 -8.20
N ALA A 93 9.12 -7.26 -7.09
CA ALA A 93 9.22 -6.68 -5.76
C ALA A 93 10.55 -5.93 -5.52
N ALA A 94 11.59 -6.23 -6.30
CA ALA A 94 12.88 -5.56 -6.23
C ALA A 94 12.96 -4.30 -7.12
N ILE A 95 12.01 -4.15 -8.07
CA ILE A 95 12.00 -3.02 -9.00
C ILE A 95 11.32 -1.82 -8.33
N PRO A 96 11.98 -0.65 -8.25
CA PRO A 96 11.36 0.56 -7.73
C PRO A 96 10.17 1.01 -8.58
N ALA A 97 9.11 1.50 -7.93
CA ALA A 97 7.87 1.90 -8.61
C ALA A 97 7.96 3.17 -9.47
N TYR A 98 9.13 3.83 -9.54
CA TYR A 98 9.31 5.15 -10.17
C TYR A 98 9.93 5.11 -11.58
N ILE A 99 10.06 3.93 -12.20
CA ILE A 99 10.67 3.74 -13.52
C ILE A 99 9.63 3.82 -14.63
#